data_AF-A0A7V8BJ71-F1
#
_entry.id   AF-A0A7V8BJ71-F1
#
_cell.length_a   1.000
_cell.length_b   1.000
_cell.length_c   1.000
_cell.angle_alpha   90.00
_cell.angle_beta   90.00
_cell.angle_gamma   90.00
#
_symmetry.space_group_name_H-M   'P 1'
#
loop_
_entity.id
_entity.type
_entity.pdbx_description
1 polymer ?
#
loop_
_entity_poly.entity_id
_entity_poly.type
_entity_poly.pdbx_seq_one_letter_code
_entity_poly.pdbx_strand_id
1 'polypeptide(L)'
;MTVSPTVLLIGTLDTKGDEAAFLRDTLLAQEARPLLMDVGVLRQGAIAPDFSSHEVAAAAGMTLQQVIDSGDENSAMQAMARGATLLATQLQAQRRIDGVLAFGGTMGTDLALDVTQALPLGFPKVLLSTIAHSPLLSPQRIAPDLVTVLWAGGLHGLNGLCRSTLAQAAGAVVGACRAAVPPRADRPLVGMTSLGSSALAYMKALQPE
;
A
#
# COMPACT_ATOMS: atom_id res chain seq x y z
N MET A 1 -22.59 -6.47 -15.66
CA MET A 1 -21.58 -5.44 -15.97
C MET A 1 -20.62 -5.40 -14.81
N THR A 2 -19.36 -5.77 -15.01
CA THR A 2 -18.35 -5.66 -13.95
C THR A 2 -18.08 -4.18 -13.72
N VAL A 3 -18.34 -3.70 -12.50
CA VAL A 3 -18.07 -2.32 -12.10
C VAL A 3 -16.56 -2.07 -12.25
N SER A 4 -16.18 -0.94 -12.85
CA SER A 4 -14.78 -0.50 -12.95
C SER A 4 -14.22 -0.31 -11.53
N PRO A 5 -13.23 -1.09 -11.08
CA PRO A 5 -12.72 -0.99 -9.73
C PRO A 5 -12.04 0.37 -9.51
N THR A 6 -12.24 0.97 -8.35
CA THR A 6 -11.55 2.20 -7.94
C THR A 6 -10.33 1.85 -7.10
N VAL A 7 -9.14 2.22 -7.54
CA VAL A 7 -7.87 1.90 -6.88
C VAL A 7 -7.27 3.17 -6.29
N LEU A 8 -7.00 3.16 -4.98
CA LEU A 8 -6.23 4.22 -4.34
C LEU A 8 -4.74 3.99 -4.58
N LEU A 9 -4.12 4.90 -5.32
CA LEU A 9 -2.69 4.94 -5.59
C LEU A 9 -2.00 5.86 -4.58
N ILE A 10 -1.13 5.29 -3.74
CA ILE A 10 -0.45 6.02 -2.66
C ILE A 10 1.05 6.12 -2.97
N GLY A 11 1.59 7.34 -2.98
CA GLY A 11 3.01 7.57 -3.21
C GLY A 11 3.44 9.01 -2.95
N THR A 12 4.76 9.23 -2.96
CA THR A 12 5.37 10.56 -2.79
C THR A 12 5.45 11.27 -4.15
N LEU A 13 4.46 12.11 -4.48
CA LEU A 13 4.32 12.68 -5.84
C LEU A 13 5.36 13.77 -6.14
N ASP A 14 5.98 14.32 -5.10
CA ASP A 14 7.07 15.30 -5.13
C ASP A 14 8.39 14.77 -5.73
N THR A 15 8.59 13.45 -5.63
CA THR A 15 9.80 12.72 -6.03
C THR A 15 9.52 11.62 -7.04
N LYS A 16 8.29 11.09 -7.09
CA LYS A 16 7.89 9.99 -8.00
C LYS A 16 6.64 10.32 -8.82
N GLY A 17 6.50 11.58 -9.21
CA GLY A 17 5.36 12.06 -9.99
C GLY A 17 5.23 11.36 -11.36
N ASP A 18 6.36 11.09 -12.02
CA ASP A 18 6.38 10.40 -13.31
C ASP A 18 5.90 8.95 -13.18
N GLU A 19 6.40 8.23 -12.17
CA GLU A 19 5.96 6.85 -11.87
C GLU A 19 4.48 6.80 -11.48
N ALA A 20 4.01 7.77 -10.68
CA ALA A 20 2.60 7.89 -10.33
C ALA A 20 1.73 8.13 -11.58
N ALA A 21 2.16 9.01 -12.48
CA ALA A 21 1.46 9.29 -13.73
C ALA A 21 1.40 8.03 -14.61
N PHE A 22 2.50 7.30 -14.73
CA PHE A 22 2.53 6.04 -15.49
C PHE A 22 1.60 4.99 -14.88
N LEU A 23 1.59 4.82 -13.56
CA LEU A 23 0.67 3.91 -12.87
C LEU A 23 -0.79 4.32 -13.07
N ARG A 24 -1.12 5.60 -12.92
CA ARG A 24 -2.45 6.15 -13.18
C ARG A 24 -2.91 5.78 -14.60
N ASP A 25 -2.09 6.05 -15.60
CA ASP A 25 -2.43 5.80 -17.00
C ASP A 25 -2.57 4.31 -17.28
N THR A 26 -1.74 3.47 -16.64
CA THR A 26 -1.82 2.00 -16.74
C THR A 26 -3.07 1.43 -16.08
N LEU A 27 -3.54 2.02 -14.98
CA LEU A 27 -4.80 1.65 -14.33
C LEU A 27 -6.01 2.05 -15.20
N LEU A 28 -5.99 3.27 -15.76
CA LEU A 28 -7.02 3.74 -16.69
C LEU A 28 -7.13 2.85 -17.93
N ALA A 29 -6.00 2.47 -18.52
CA ALA A 29 -5.94 1.57 -19.67
C ALA A 29 -6.50 0.16 -19.37
N GLN A 30 -6.57 -0.22 -18.10
CA GLN A 30 -7.16 -1.48 -17.64
C GLN A 30 -8.61 -1.32 -17.17
N GLU A 31 -9.29 -0.21 -17.49
CA GLU A 31 -10.67 0.08 -17.06
C GLU A 31 -10.82 0.06 -15.53
N ALA A 32 -9.82 0.59 -14.82
CA ALA A 32 -9.87 0.88 -13.40
C ALA A 32 -9.80 2.40 -13.19
N ARG A 33 -10.42 2.89 -12.12
CA ARG A 33 -10.42 4.31 -11.75
C ARG A 33 -9.34 4.57 -10.70
N PRO A 34 -8.22 5.22 -11.03
CA PRO A 34 -7.24 5.61 -10.03
C PRO A 34 -7.74 6.80 -9.20
N LEU A 35 -7.45 6.79 -7.90
CA LEU A 35 -7.47 7.95 -7.01
C LEU A 35 -6.06 8.16 -6.46
N LEU A 36 -5.47 9.33 -6.64
CA LEU A 36 -4.10 9.61 -6.23
C LEU A 36 -4.06 10.24 -4.85
N MET A 37 -3.28 9.65 -3.95
CA MET A 37 -2.98 10.20 -2.63
C MET A 37 -1.50 10.55 -2.54
N ASP A 38 -1.23 11.85 -2.35
CA ASP A 38 0.13 12.35 -2.17
C ASP A 38 0.54 12.30 -0.70
N VAL A 39 1.59 11.54 -0.42
CA VAL A 39 2.22 11.46 0.91
C VAL A 39 3.60 12.13 0.96
N GLY A 40 3.96 12.90 -0.07
CA GLY A 40 5.18 13.69 -0.12
C GLY A 40 5.17 14.90 0.84
N VAL A 41 6.35 15.31 1.28
CA VAL A 41 6.52 16.41 2.24
C VAL A 41 7.56 17.46 1.79
N LEU A 42 8.25 17.25 0.66
CA LEU A 42 9.34 18.13 0.24
C LEU A 42 8.84 19.34 -0.55
N ARG A 43 7.92 19.11 -1.48
CA ARG A 43 7.38 20.13 -2.40
C ARG A 43 6.11 19.63 -3.04
N GLN A 44 5.39 20.52 -3.73
CA GLN A 44 4.26 20.11 -4.55
C GLN A 44 4.75 19.32 -5.77
N GLY A 45 4.17 18.14 -6.01
CA GLY A 45 4.42 17.34 -7.20
C GLY A 45 3.85 17.97 -8.48
N ALA A 46 4.35 17.54 -9.64
CA ALA A 46 3.88 18.00 -10.95
C ALA A 46 2.50 17.44 -11.35
N ILE A 47 2.06 16.36 -10.68
CA ILE A 47 0.77 15.72 -10.90
C ILE A 47 -0.19 16.13 -9.78
N ALA A 48 -1.41 16.51 -10.15
CA ALA A 48 -2.45 16.85 -9.18
C ALA A 48 -2.99 15.56 -8.51
N PRO A 49 -2.95 15.46 -7.18
CA PRO A 49 -3.56 14.35 -6.46
C PRO A 49 -5.07 14.56 -6.28
N ASP A 50 -5.80 13.46 -6.06
CA ASP A 50 -7.18 13.48 -5.57
C ASP A 50 -7.24 13.74 -4.05
N PHE A 51 -6.17 13.38 -3.33
CA PHE A 51 -5.94 13.67 -1.91
C PHE A 51 -4.55 14.26 -1.74
N SER A 52 -4.47 15.55 -1.47
CA SER A 52 -3.22 16.29 -1.30
C SER A 52 -2.48 15.93 -0.03
N SER A 53 -1.17 16.19 0.03
CA SER A 53 -0.36 16.04 1.24
C SER A 53 -0.87 16.91 2.40
N HIS A 54 -1.52 18.04 2.10
CA HIS A 54 -2.21 18.85 3.10
C HIS A 54 -3.42 18.13 3.70
N GLU A 55 -4.24 17.47 2.88
CA GLU A 55 -5.38 16.69 3.36
C GLU A 55 -4.93 15.46 4.15
N VAL A 56 -3.85 14.81 3.71
CA VAL A 56 -3.23 13.70 4.45
C VAL A 56 -2.73 14.16 5.82
N ALA A 57 -1.98 15.27 5.88
CA ALA A 57 -1.54 15.84 7.16
C ALA A 57 -2.73 16.23 8.05
N ALA A 58 -3.76 16.85 7.47
CA ALA A 58 -4.96 17.25 8.20
C ALA A 58 -5.72 16.06 8.79
N ALA A 59 -5.78 14.93 8.08
CA ALA A 59 -6.34 13.69 8.60
C ALA A 59 -5.57 13.16 9.82
N ALA A 60 -4.26 13.44 9.92
CA ALA A 60 -3.45 13.16 11.10
C ALA A 60 -3.59 14.21 12.22
N GLY A 61 -4.45 15.22 12.05
CA GLY A 61 -4.63 16.31 13.01
C GLY A 61 -3.52 17.36 12.96
N MET A 62 -2.76 17.44 11.85
CA MET A 62 -1.61 18.33 11.69
C MET A 62 -1.76 19.19 10.42
N THR A 63 -1.06 20.32 10.36
CA THR A 63 -0.83 21.00 9.08
C THR A 63 0.40 20.39 8.39
N LEU A 64 0.48 20.50 7.06
CA LEU A 64 1.67 20.05 6.34
C LEU A 64 2.94 20.76 6.84
N GLN A 65 2.84 22.04 7.21
CA GLN A 65 3.96 22.78 7.79
C GLN A 65 4.43 22.17 9.12
N GLN A 66 3.51 21.77 10.00
CA GLN A 66 3.88 21.07 11.25
C GLN A 66 4.55 19.73 11.00
N VAL A 67 4.19 19.03 9.92
CA VAL A 67 4.84 17.78 9.50
C VAL A 67 6.28 18.07 9.02
N ILE A 68 6.45 19.09 8.19
CA ILE A 68 7.77 19.53 7.70
C ILE A 68 8.67 19.99 8.87
N ASP A 69 8.11 20.72 9.82
CA ASP A 69 8.82 21.25 10.98
C ASP A 69 9.08 20.21 12.09
N SER A 70 8.64 18.95 11.89
CA SER A 70 8.78 17.88 12.90
C SER A 70 10.23 17.44 13.18
N GLY A 71 11.17 17.88 12.34
CA GLY A 71 12.61 17.85 12.62
C GLY A 71 13.40 16.76 11.91
N ASP A 72 12.78 15.63 11.57
CA ASP A 72 13.42 14.54 10.84
C ASP A 72 12.46 13.80 9.88
N GLU A 73 13.02 13.14 8.87
CA GLU A 73 12.26 12.45 7.82
C GLU A 73 11.36 11.34 8.39
N ASN A 74 11.80 10.64 9.43
CA ASN A 74 11.00 9.57 10.02
C ASN A 74 9.77 10.14 10.75
N SER A 75 9.94 11.16 11.59
CA SER A 75 8.83 11.83 12.27
C SER A 75 7.79 12.38 11.28
N ALA A 76 8.24 12.99 10.19
CA ALA A 76 7.37 13.49 9.14
C ALA A 76 6.58 12.34 8.46
N MET A 77 7.28 11.28 8.06
CA MET A 77 6.67 10.13 7.40
C MET A 77 5.71 9.36 8.30
N GLN A 78 5.97 9.27 9.60
CA GLN A 78 5.04 8.69 10.58
C GLN A 78 3.74 9.50 10.69
N ALA A 79 3.82 10.83 10.65
CA ALA A 79 2.63 11.67 10.63
C ALA A 79 1.82 11.46 9.34
N MET A 80 2.49 11.43 8.19
CA MET A 80 1.85 11.14 6.90
C MET A 80 1.25 9.74 6.85
N ALA A 81 1.90 8.74 7.47
CA ALA A 81 1.39 7.37 7.55
C ALA A 81 0.09 7.28 8.36
N ARG A 82 0.01 7.97 9.50
CA ARG A 82 -1.24 8.08 10.26
C ARG A 82 -2.37 8.69 9.43
N GLY A 83 -2.09 9.80 8.75
CA GLY A 83 -3.05 10.48 7.89
C GLY A 83 -3.54 9.62 6.72
N ALA A 84 -2.60 9.01 6.00
CA ALA A 84 -2.90 8.14 4.87
C ALA A 84 -3.71 6.91 5.30
N THR A 85 -3.37 6.34 6.47
CA THR A 85 -4.10 5.20 7.04
C THR A 85 -5.54 5.55 7.36
N LEU A 86 -5.78 6.70 8.01
CA LEU A 86 -7.12 7.18 8.33
C LEU A 86 -7.94 7.45 7.08
N LEU A 87 -7.36 8.10 6.07
CA LEU A 87 -8.06 8.36 4.81
C LEU A 87 -8.35 7.07 4.04
N ALA A 88 -7.39 6.16 3.91
CA ALA A 88 -7.58 4.90 3.19
C ALA A 88 -8.67 4.04 3.84
N THR A 89 -8.64 3.91 5.17
CA THR A 89 -9.67 3.17 5.92
C THR A 89 -11.05 3.83 5.82
N GLN A 90 -11.13 5.16 5.88
CA GLN A 90 -12.37 5.89 5.68
C GLN A 90 -12.93 5.68 4.26
N LEU A 91 -12.10 5.79 3.23
CA LEU A 91 -12.50 5.58 1.84
C LEU A 91 -12.99 4.15 1.61
N GLN A 92 -12.30 3.16 2.21
CA GLN A 92 -12.69 1.76 2.15
C GLN A 92 -14.03 1.53 2.85
N ALA A 93 -14.23 2.06 4.06
CA ALA A 93 -15.48 1.94 4.81
C ALA A 93 -16.66 2.59 4.07
N GLN A 94 -16.40 3.69 3.36
CA GLN A 94 -17.37 4.37 2.50
C GLN A 94 -17.58 3.70 1.13
N ARG A 95 -16.89 2.57 0.86
CA ARG A 95 -16.90 1.87 -0.43
C ARG A 95 -16.54 2.77 -1.62
N ARG A 96 -15.65 3.73 -1.39
CA ARG A 96 -15.14 4.64 -2.41
C ARG A 96 -13.92 4.08 -3.14
N ILE A 97 -13.32 3.03 -2.60
CA ILE A 97 -12.17 2.30 -3.16
C ILE A 97 -12.40 0.80 -3.03
N ASP A 98 -11.92 0.06 -4.02
CA ASP A 98 -12.00 -1.40 -4.14
C ASP A 98 -10.63 -2.07 -3.94
N GLY A 99 -9.55 -1.29 -3.98
CA GLY A 99 -8.20 -1.75 -3.66
C GLY A 99 -7.22 -0.61 -3.43
N VAL A 100 -6.05 -0.96 -2.91
CA VAL A 100 -4.91 -0.04 -2.71
C VAL A 100 -3.69 -0.55 -3.45
N LEU A 101 -3.01 0.36 -4.15
CA LEU A 101 -1.66 0.18 -4.66
C LEU A 101 -0.76 1.26 -4.06
N ALA A 102 0.17 0.86 -3.20
CA ALA A 102 1.19 1.75 -2.69
C ALA A 102 2.54 1.45 -3.36
N PHE A 103 3.36 2.47 -3.58
CA PHE A 103 4.68 2.29 -4.17
C PHE A 103 5.73 3.22 -3.56
N GLY A 104 6.96 2.73 -3.41
CA GLY A 104 8.02 3.56 -2.83
C GLY A 104 9.35 2.86 -2.55
N GLY A 105 10.28 3.67 -2.04
CA GLY A 105 11.53 3.19 -1.43
C GLY A 105 11.30 2.78 0.03
N THR A 106 12.35 2.80 0.86
CA THR A 106 12.27 2.41 2.28
C THR A 106 11.16 3.14 3.04
N MET A 107 11.16 4.48 3.04
CA MET A 107 10.18 5.28 3.79
C MET A 107 8.74 5.12 3.27
N GLY A 108 8.56 5.10 1.94
CA GLY A 108 7.25 4.87 1.33
C GLY A 108 6.73 3.46 1.61
N THR A 109 7.63 2.47 1.72
CA THR A 109 7.29 1.10 2.11
C THR A 109 6.83 1.06 3.57
N ASP A 110 7.56 1.72 4.46
CA ASP A 110 7.21 1.80 5.88
C ASP A 110 5.79 2.35 6.09
N LEU A 111 5.49 3.49 5.46
CA LEU A 111 4.16 4.09 5.46
C LEU A 111 3.10 3.15 4.88
N ALA A 112 3.41 2.49 3.76
CA ALA A 112 2.46 1.60 3.10
C ALA A 112 2.11 0.37 3.96
N LEU A 113 3.05 -0.12 4.78
CA LEU A 113 2.77 -1.22 5.70
C LEU A 113 1.70 -0.84 6.72
N ASP A 114 1.75 0.37 7.29
CA ASP A 114 0.70 0.84 8.22
C ASP A 114 -0.67 0.94 7.55
N VAL A 115 -0.71 1.54 6.34
CA VAL A 115 -1.94 1.67 5.56
C VAL A 115 -2.54 0.30 5.26
N THR A 116 -1.72 -0.62 4.76
CA THR A 116 -2.18 -1.94 4.32
C THR A 116 -2.57 -2.85 5.48
N GLN A 117 -1.92 -2.72 6.64
CA GLN A 117 -2.25 -3.45 7.85
C GLN A 117 -3.58 -3.00 8.48
N ALA A 118 -3.96 -1.73 8.32
CA ALA A 118 -5.22 -1.20 8.83
C ALA A 118 -6.45 -1.58 7.98
N LEU A 119 -6.25 -2.01 6.73
CA LEU A 119 -7.33 -2.40 5.83
C LEU A 119 -7.80 -3.84 6.12
N PRO A 120 -9.09 -4.16 5.94
CA PRO A 120 -9.63 -5.48 6.26
C PRO A 120 -8.93 -6.63 5.51
N LEU A 121 -8.88 -7.80 6.15
CA LEU A 121 -8.47 -9.05 5.48
C LEU A 121 -9.43 -9.37 4.32
N GLY A 122 -8.86 -9.80 3.19
CA GLY A 122 -9.55 -10.01 1.93
C GLY A 122 -9.74 -8.75 1.08
N PHE A 123 -9.40 -7.56 1.60
CA PHE A 123 -9.39 -6.33 0.79
C PHE A 123 -8.13 -6.29 -0.09
N PRO A 124 -8.26 -6.09 -1.42
CA PRO A 124 -7.12 -6.01 -2.34
C PRO A 124 -6.09 -4.95 -1.95
N LYS A 125 -4.87 -5.39 -1.68
CA LYS A 125 -3.76 -4.54 -1.26
C LYS A 125 -2.47 -5.01 -1.94
N VAL A 126 -1.83 -4.09 -2.67
CA VAL A 126 -0.58 -4.33 -3.40
C VAL A 126 0.46 -3.29 -2.99
N LEU A 127 1.69 -3.74 -2.76
CA LEU A 127 2.84 -2.90 -2.41
C LEU A 127 3.98 -3.14 -3.38
N LEU A 128 4.32 -2.12 -4.18
CA LEU A 128 5.51 -2.10 -5.02
C LEU A 128 6.66 -1.41 -4.28
N SER A 129 7.65 -2.18 -3.83
CA SER A 129 8.69 -1.68 -2.92
C SER A 129 10.10 -2.02 -3.42
N THR A 130 11.05 -1.10 -3.30
CA THR A 130 12.47 -1.39 -3.55
C THR A 130 13.10 -2.30 -2.48
N ILE A 131 12.39 -2.54 -1.37
CA ILE A 131 12.84 -3.36 -0.24
C ILE A 131 11.85 -4.47 0.13
N ALA A 132 10.96 -4.87 -0.79
CA ALA A 132 9.86 -5.84 -0.55
C ALA A 132 10.31 -7.15 0.11
N HIS A 133 11.55 -7.59 -0.13
CA HIS A 133 12.13 -8.84 0.40
C HIS A 133 13.34 -8.58 1.30
N SER A 134 13.45 -7.37 1.85
CA SER A 134 14.55 -6.99 2.72
C SER A 134 14.34 -7.50 4.16
N PRO A 135 15.39 -7.94 4.86
CA PRO A 135 15.31 -8.25 6.29
C PRO A 135 14.98 -7.02 7.17
N LEU A 136 14.99 -5.82 6.61
CA LEU A 136 14.54 -4.59 7.28
C LEU A 136 13.02 -4.58 7.52
N LEU A 137 12.25 -5.39 6.79
CA LEU A 137 10.81 -5.48 6.98
C LEU A 137 10.47 -6.46 8.12
N SER A 138 9.90 -5.93 9.19
CA SER A 138 9.36 -6.74 10.29
C SER A 138 8.17 -7.56 9.78
N PRO A 139 8.18 -8.90 9.92
CA PRO A 139 7.07 -9.75 9.49
C PRO A 139 5.72 -9.38 10.14
N GLN A 140 5.75 -8.82 11.35
CA GLN A 140 4.55 -8.43 12.10
C GLN A 140 3.82 -7.22 11.49
N ARG A 141 4.49 -6.43 10.63
CA ARG A 141 3.89 -5.29 9.94
C ARG A 141 3.33 -5.64 8.57
N ILE A 142 3.63 -6.83 8.06
CA ILE A 142 3.15 -7.28 6.75
C ILE A 142 1.75 -7.88 6.93
N ALA A 143 0.74 -7.25 6.32
CA ALA A 143 -0.61 -7.82 6.34
C ALA A 143 -0.60 -9.22 5.70
N PRO A 144 -1.29 -10.22 6.28
CA PRO A 144 -1.24 -11.61 5.81
C PRO A 144 -1.65 -11.81 4.34
N ASP A 145 -2.43 -10.90 3.79
CA ASP A 145 -2.95 -10.90 2.42
C ASP A 145 -2.35 -9.78 1.54
N LEU A 146 -1.22 -9.19 1.97
CA LEU A 146 -0.49 -8.21 1.17
C LEU A 146 0.28 -8.87 0.03
N VAL A 147 -0.01 -8.45 -1.20
CA VAL A 147 0.81 -8.81 -2.36
C VAL A 147 1.94 -7.80 -2.49
N THR A 148 3.18 -8.25 -2.34
CA THR A 148 4.37 -7.42 -2.52
C THR A 148 5.04 -7.69 -3.86
N VAL A 149 5.51 -6.63 -4.51
CA VAL A 149 6.31 -6.69 -5.75
C VAL A 149 7.62 -5.97 -5.50
N LEU A 150 8.75 -6.64 -5.77
CA LEU A 150 10.06 -6.03 -5.66
C LEU A 150 10.31 -5.10 -6.85
N TRP A 151 10.57 -3.82 -6.56
CA TRP A 151 10.83 -2.80 -7.57
C TRP A 151 12.33 -2.66 -7.89
N ALA A 152 12.78 -3.42 -8.88
CA ALA A 152 14.13 -3.32 -9.44
C ALA A 152 14.24 -2.07 -10.34
N GLY A 153 14.49 -0.89 -9.76
CA GLY A 153 14.79 0.32 -10.54
C GLY A 153 14.30 1.67 -10.01
N GLY A 154 13.72 1.74 -8.80
CA GLY A 154 13.05 2.96 -8.29
C GLY A 154 13.91 4.18 -7.96
N LEU A 155 15.21 4.17 -8.30
CA LEU A 155 16.16 5.27 -8.05
C LEU A 155 16.50 6.08 -9.30
N HIS A 156 16.17 5.62 -10.51
CA HIS A 156 16.61 6.27 -11.76
C HIS A 156 15.48 6.37 -12.81
N GLY A 157 14.36 6.98 -12.41
CA GLY A 157 13.25 7.36 -13.28
C GLY A 157 12.58 6.22 -14.06
N LEU A 158 11.77 6.59 -15.05
CA LEU A 158 10.96 5.68 -15.87
C LEU A 158 11.73 5.01 -17.02
N ASN A 159 12.71 4.18 -16.67
CA ASN A 159 13.33 3.26 -17.64
C ASN A 159 12.44 2.04 -17.97
N GLY A 160 12.84 1.23 -18.95
CA GLY A 160 12.04 0.08 -19.41
C GLY A 160 11.75 -0.97 -18.33
N LEU A 161 12.71 -1.24 -17.43
CA LEU A 161 12.51 -2.17 -16.32
C LEU A 161 11.52 -1.59 -15.30
N CYS A 162 11.67 -0.31 -14.97
CA CYS A 162 10.78 0.42 -14.09
C CYS A 162 9.32 0.37 -14.61
N ARG A 163 9.09 0.69 -15.89
CA ARG A 163 7.78 0.61 -16.53
C ARG A 163 7.19 -0.79 -16.50
N SER A 164 8.02 -1.82 -16.74
CA SER A 164 7.58 -3.22 -16.69
C SER A 164 7.08 -3.59 -15.28
N THR A 165 7.84 -3.28 -14.24
CA THR A 165 7.42 -3.61 -12.86
C THR A 165 6.21 -2.79 -12.41
N LEU A 166 6.15 -1.50 -12.75
CA LEU A 166 4.98 -0.65 -12.47
C LEU A 166 3.71 -1.22 -13.13
N ALA A 167 3.81 -1.66 -14.39
CA ALA A 167 2.68 -2.25 -15.10
C ALA A 167 2.22 -3.58 -14.47
N GLN A 168 3.16 -4.43 -14.03
CA GLN A 168 2.82 -5.66 -13.30
C GLN A 168 2.11 -5.37 -11.98
N ALA A 169 2.56 -4.37 -11.21
CA ALA A 169 1.90 -3.98 -9.97
C ALA A 169 0.48 -3.44 -10.21
N ALA A 170 0.29 -2.63 -11.25
CA ALA A 170 -1.03 -2.16 -11.67
C ALA A 170 -1.95 -3.33 -12.09
N GLY A 171 -1.44 -4.28 -12.86
CA GLY A 171 -2.19 -5.49 -13.23
C GLY A 171 -2.56 -6.34 -12.02
N ALA A 172 -1.64 -6.51 -11.07
CA ALA A 172 -1.87 -7.27 -9.85
C ALA A 172 -3.02 -6.69 -9.02
N VAL A 173 -3.05 -5.37 -8.79
CA VAL A 173 -4.12 -4.75 -8.00
C VAL A 173 -5.47 -4.79 -8.72
N VAL A 174 -5.51 -4.54 -10.04
CA VAL A 174 -6.76 -4.59 -10.82
C VAL A 174 -7.30 -6.02 -10.88
N GLY A 175 -6.43 -7.00 -11.12
CA GLY A 175 -6.80 -8.42 -11.10
C GLY A 175 -7.35 -8.84 -9.73
N ALA A 176 -6.67 -8.45 -8.65
CA ALA A 176 -7.12 -8.71 -7.29
C ALA A 176 -8.48 -8.05 -7.02
N CYS A 177 -8.71 -6.80 -7.43
CA CYS A 177 -10.01 -6.12 -7.27
C CYS A 177 -11.15 -6.84 -8.01
N ARG A 178 -10.89 -7.32 -9.24
CA ARG A 178 -11.89 -8.04 -10.04
C ARG A 178 -12.20 -9.44 -9.50
N ALA A 179 -11.21 -10.09 -8.90
CA ALA A 179 -11.32 -11.45 -8.39
C ALA A 179 -11.71 -11.51 -6.90
N ALA A 180 -11.67 -10.40 -6.18
CA ALA A 180 -11.90 -10.36 -4.74
C ALA A 180 -13.27 -10.92 -4.37
N VAL A 181 -13.27 -11.83 -3.40
CA VAL A 181 -14.47 -12.34 -2.75
C VAL A 181 -14.40 -11.92 -1.28
N PRO A 182 -15.18 -10.91 -0.85
CA PRO A 182 -15.11 -10.44 0.53
C PRO A 182 -15.56 -11.56 1.48
N PRO A 183 -14.92 -11.68 2.67
CA PRO A 183 -15.35 -12.63 3.69
C PRO A 183 -16.84 -12.43 4.02
N ARG A 184 -17.60 -13.53 4.04
CA ARG A 184 -19.00 -13.48 4.48
C ARG A 184 -19.04 -13.47 6.01
N ALA A 185 -19.94 -12.65 6.55
CA ALA A 185 -20.23 -12.57 7.98
C ALA A 185 -21.56 -13.26 8.32
N ASP A 186 -21.97 -14.26 7.52
CA ASP A 186 -23.22 -15.01 7.69
C ASP A 186 -23.17 -16.01 8.86
N ARG A 187 -21.98 -16.31 9.39
CA ARG A 187 -21.76 -17.17 10.56
C ARG A 187 -20.67 -16.57 11.47
N PRO A 188 -20.68 -16.90 12.78
CA PRO A 188 -19.60 -16.51 13.68
C PRO A 188 -18.24 -17.04 13.19
N LEU A 189 -17.22 -16.18 13.16
CA LEU A 189 -15.84 -16.55 12.85
C LEU A 189 -15.11 -16.94 14.13
N VAL A 190 -14.46 -18.11 14.12
CA VAL A 190 -13.64 -18.60 15.24
C VAL A 190 -12.17 -18.50 14.85
N GLY A 191 -11.42 -17.64 15.54
CA GLY A 191 -9.96 -17.59 15.43
C GLY A 191 -9.33 -18.76 16.18
N MET A 192 -8.42 -19.48 15.53
CA MET A 192 -7.68 -20.58 16.15
C MET A 192 -6.19 -20.40 15.86
N THR A 193 -5.36 -20.48 16.90
CA THR A 193 -3.90 -20.56 16.76
C THR A 193 -3.48 -22.02 16.85
N SER A 194 -2.56 -22.43 15.97
CA SER A 194 -1.99 -23.78 15.97
C SER A 194 -0.51 -23.70 15.64
N LEU A 195 0.28 -24.51 16.32
CA LEU A 195 1.68 -24.79 16.00
C LEU A 195 1.76 -26.19 15.37
N GLY A 196 2.65 -26.43 14.42
CA GLY A 196 2.79 -27.77 13.80
C GLY A 196 2.92 -28.90 14.83
N SER A 197 3.63 -28.66 15.94
CA SER A 197 3.79 -29.62 17.05
C SER A 197 2.58 -29.74 17.99
N SER A 198 1.63 -28.82 17.93
CA SER A 198 0.36 -28.87 18.68
C SER A 198 -0.70 -29.76 18.02
N ALA A 199 -0.56 -30.04 16.72
CA ALA A 199 -1.48 -30.89 15.97
C ALA A 199 -0.85 -32.20 15.44
N LEU A 200 0.48 -32.27 15.30
CA LEU A 200 1.17 -33.39 14.65
C LEU A 200 2.21 -34.04 15.57
N ALA A 201 2.01 -35.32 15.90
CA ALA A 201 2.89 -36.07 16.80
C ALA A 201 4.27 -36.43 16.20
N TYR A 202 4.41 -36.45 14.86
CA TYR A 202 5.62 -36.88 14.17
C TYR A 202 6.70 -35.80 13.99
N MET A 203 6.37 -34.52 14.25
CA MET A 203 7.29 -33.38 14.12
C MET A 203 8.08 -33.04 15.39
N LYS A 204 8.07 -33.90 16.42
CA LYS A 204 8.77 -33.64 17.70
C LYS A 204 10.24 -34.06 17.71
N ALA A 205 10.67 -34.92 16.79
CA ALA A 205 12.08 -35.26 16.63
C ALA A 205 12.77 -34.21 15.74
N LEU A 206 13.01 -33.02 16.30
CA LEU A 206 13.99 -32.10 15.72
C LEU A 206 15.36 -32.76 15.91
N GLN A 207 16.15 -32.87 14.85
CA GLN A 207 17.51 -33.41 14.95
C GLN A 207 18.30 -32.61 16.00
N PRO A 208 19.19 -33.27 16.78
CA PRO A 208 19.97 -32.58 17.80
C PRO A 208 20.88 -31.51 17.19
N GLU A 209 21.11 -30.47 17.98
CA GLU A 209 21.94 -29.28 17.74
C GLU A 209 23.32 -29.58 17.13
#